data_AF-A7HCZ0-F1
#
_entry.id   AF-A7HCZ0-F1
#
_cell.length_a   1.000
_cell.length_b   1.000
_cell.length_c   1.000
_cell.angle_alpha   90.00
_cell.angle_beta   90.00
_cell.angle_gamma   90.00
#
_symmetry.space_group_name_H-M   'P 1'
#
loop_
_entity.id
_entity.type
_entity.pdbx_description
1 polymer ?
#
loop_
_entity_poly.entity_id
_entity_poly.type
_entity_poly.pdbx_seq_one_letter_code
_entity_poly.pdbx_strand_id
1 'polypeptide(L)'
;MISKLAPSLLALSTLFATPALAADTSAPKAAEAPSVQQKAEACAHGVAKPLCTRCNPKLAPVFKAKGDWCAEHDRPESQCALCHPELARKGVK
;
A
#
# COMPACT_ATOMS: atom_id res chain seq x y z
N MET A 1 -67.24 11.54 -27.66
CA MET A 1 -66.65 12.64 -26.89
C MET A 1 -66.67 12.27 -25.41
N ILE A 2 -65.49 12.23 -24.79
CA ILE A 2 -65.14 12.32 -23.35
C ILE A 2 -66.08 11.73 -22.26
N SER A 3 -65.57 10.78 -21.49
CA SER A 3 -65.40 10.85 -20.01
C SER A 3 -64.89 9.49 -19.50
N LYS A 4 -63.61 9.37 -19.08
CA LYS A 4 -63.08 9.63 -17.72
C LYS A 4 -63.86 8.79 -16.67
N LEU A 5 -63.24 7.88 -15.91
CA LEU A 5 -62.36 8.16 -14.78
C LEU A 5 -61.43 6.96 -14.46
N ALA A 6 -60.17 7.27 -14.20
CA ALA A 6 -59.16 6.35 -13.66
C ALA A 6 -59.25 6.24 -12.12
N PRO A 7 -58.77 5.13 -11.52
CA PRO A 7 -58.54 5.03 -10.09
C PRO A 7 -57.11 5.51 -9.78
N SER A 8 -56.93 6.43 -8.83
CA SER A 8 -55.58 6.67 -8.31
C SER A 8 -55.63 6.94 -6.82
N LEU A 9 -55.07 5.95 -6.14
CA LEU A 9 -54.60 5.94 -4.77
C LEU A 9 -53.58 7.05 -4.50
N LEU A 10 -53.29 7.17 -3.20
CA LEU A 10 -52.13 7.78 -2.54
C LEU A 10 -52.29 9.25 -2.14
N ALA A 11 -52.98 9.43 -1.01
CA ALA A 11 -52.50 10.36 0.00
C ALA A 11 -51.37 9.67 0.79
N LEU A 12 -50.21 10.35 0.93
CA LEU A 12 -49.74 10.76 2.24
C LEU A 12 -48.50 11.66 2.13
N SER A 13 -48.70 12.91 2.56
CA SER A 13 -47.69 13.91 2.79
C SER A 13 -46.90 13.57 4.06
N THR A 14 -45.57 13.70 4.05
CA THR A 14 -44.85 14.24 5.21
C THR A 14 -43.68 15.09 4.74
N LEU A 15 -43.76 16.35 5.14
CA LEU A 15 -42.74 17.38 5.04
C LEU A 15 -41.49 16.97 5.83
N PHE A 16 -40.30 17.19 5.27
CA PHE A 16 -39.15 17.58 6.09
C PHE A 16 -38.32 18.62 5.33
N ALA A 17 -38.14 19.76 5.98
CA ALA A 17 -37.51 20.96 5.47
C ALA A 17 -35.97 20.84 5.44
N THR A 18 -35.38 21.28 4.33
CA THR A 18 -34.01 21.82 4.21
C THR A 18 -33.87 23.12 5.03
N PRO A 19 -32.67 23.60 5.47
CA PRO A 19 -31.40 23.57 4.72
C PRO A 19 -30.09 23.54 5.57
N ALA A 20 -28.94 23.36 4.91
CA ALA A 20 -27.72 24.14 5.15
C ALA A 20 -26.63 23.77 4.13
N LEU A 21 -26.32 24.72 3.24
CA LEU A 21 -25.06 24.75 2.52
C LEU A 21 -23.93 25.03 3.53
N ALA A 22 -22.97 24.12 3.61
CA ALA A 22 -21.59 24.48 3.92
C ALA A 22 -20.73 23.85 2.82
N ALA A 23 -20.17 24.72 1.99
CA ALA A 23 -19.08 24.37 1.11
C ALA A 23 -17.89 23.94 1.97
N ASP A 24 -17.28 22.79 1.67
CA ASP A 24 -15.84 22.67 1.84
C ASP A 24 -15.27 21.93 0.64
N THR A 25 -14.56 22.71 -0.18
CA THR A 25 -13.64 22.22 -1.18
C THR A 25 -12.35 21.87 -0.45
N SER A 26 -12.00 20.58 -0.35
CA SER A 26 -10.60 20.18 -0.09
C SER A 26 -10.32 18.74 -0.53
N ALA A 27 -9.64 18.66 -1.68
CA ALA A 27 -8.58 17.72 -2.07
C ALA A 27 -8.86 16.20 -2.11
N PRO A 28 -8.45 15.51 -3.20
CA PRO A 28 -8.37 14.06 -3.19
C PRO A 28 -7.29 13.64 -2.20
N LYS A 29 -7.71 12.91 -1.17
CA LYS A 29 -6.81 12.17 -0.29
C LYS A 29 -5.92 11.30 -1.17
N ALA A 30 -4.66 11.70 -1.28
CA ALA A 30 -3.61 10.94 -1.92
C ALA A 30 -3.68 9.49 -1.42
N ALA A 31 -3.54 8.57 -2.37
CA ALA A 31 -3.52 7.13 -2.15
C ALA A 31 -2.73 6.80 -0.87
N GLU A 32 -3.46 6.35 0.13
CA GLU A 32 -2.87 5.73 1.31
C GLU A 32 -2.35 4.37 0.83
N ALA A 33 -1.08 4.34 0.43
CA ALA A 33 -0.36 3.08 0.31
C ALA A 33 -0.45 2.40 1.68
N PRO A 34 -0.83 1.10 1.75
CA PRO A 34 -0.89 0.44 3.04
C PRO A 34 0.54 0.33 3.57
N SER A 35 0.90 1.23 4.47
CA SER A 35 2.07 1.12 5.33
C SER A 35 1.81 -0.04 6.29
N VAL A 36 2.06 -1.24 5.79
CA VAL A 36 2.22 -2.42 6.62
C VAL A 36 3.61 -2.30 7.23
N GLN A 37 3.75 -1.49 8.28
CA GLN A 37 4.83 -1.64 9.26
C GLN A 37 4.58 -2.94 10.05
N GLN A 38 4.56 -4.08 9.36
CA GLN A 38 4.82 -5.33 10.04
C GLN A 38 6.32 -5.40 10.23
N LYS A 39 6.72 -5.38 11.50
CA LYS A 39 8.09 -5.62 11.95
C LYS A 39 8.52 -6.97 11.39
N ALA A 40 9.07 -6.95 10.19
CA ALA A 40 9.42 -8.14 9.46
C ALA A 40 10.51 -8.85 10.25
N GLU A 41 10.19 -10.04 10.74
CA GLU A 41 11.12 -10.83 11.53
C GLU A 41 12.39 -11.08 10.72
N ALA A 42 13.55 -10.81 11.34
CA ALA A 42 14.83 -11.04 10.68
C ALA A 42 15.02 -12.55 10.50
N CYS A 43 15.46 -12.96 9.31
CA CYS A 43 15.86 -14.34 9.06
C CYS A 43 17.24 -14.64 9.68
N ALA A 44 17.70 -15.89 9.58
CA ALA A 44 19.01 -16.30 10.06
C ALA A 44 20.19 -15.50 9.47
N HIS A 45 19.99 -14.83 8.33
CA HIS A 45 20.96 -13.97 7.65
C HIS A 45 20.95 -12.51 8.14
N GLY A 46 20.13 -12.16 9.16
CA GLY A 46 20.06 -10.81 9.72
C GLY A 46 19.33 -9.78 8.87
N VAL A 47 18.69 -10.20 7.78
CA VAL A 47 17.84 -9.36 6.93
C VAL A 47 16.38 -9.72 7.19
N ALA A 48 15.47 -8.75 7.10
CA ALA A 48 14.02 -9.00 7.09
C ALA A 48 13.70 -10.13 6.11
N LYS A 49 13.06 -11.21 6.59
CA LYS A 49 12.83 -12.42 5.80
C LYS A 49 12.20 -12.18 4.41
N PRO A 50 11.17 -11.30 4.23
CA PRO A 50 10.59 -11.03 2.91
C PRO A 50 11.50 -10.21 1.99
N LEU A 51 12.59 -9.63 2.48
CA LEU A 51 13.54 -8.83 1.71
C LEU A 51 14.90 -9.52 1.50
N CYS A 52 15.13 -10.64 2.18
CA CYS A 52 16.40 -11.37 2.08
C CYS A 52 16.48 -12.12 0.74
N THR A 53 17.43 -11.77 -0.12
CA THR A 53 17.62 -12.46 -1.42
C THR A 53 18.14 -13.89 -1.27
N ARG A 54 18.81 -14.21 -0.16
CA ARG A 54 19.19 -15.59 0.17
C ARG A 54 17.97 -16.46 0.49
N CYS A 55 16.93 -15.89 1.10
CA CYS A 55 15.67 -16.59 1.36
C CYS A 55 14.70 -16.53 0.18
N ASN A 56 14.74 -15.43 -0.58
CA ASN A 56 13.82 -15.15 -1.69
C ASN A 56 14.63 -14.69 -2.92
N PRO A 57 15.28 -15.62 -3.65
CA PRO A 57 16.16 -15.29 -4.78
C PRO A 57 15.44 -14.59 -5.94
N LYS A 58 14.11 -14.75 -6.02
CA LYS A 58 13.26 -14.04 -6.98
C LYS A 58 13.28 -12.51 -6.84
N LEU A 59 13.78 -11.98 -5.73
CA LEU A 59 13.92 -10.55 -5.51
C LEU A 59 15.18 -9.95 -6.14
N ALA A 60 16.17 -10.77 -6.52
CA ALA A 60 17.39 -10.30 -7.17
C ALA A 60 17.15 -9.36 -8.37
N PRO A 61 16.26 -9.66 -9.34
CA PRO A 61 15.95 -8.72 -10.42
C PRO A 61 15.34 -7.40 -9.93
N VAL A 62 14.59 -7.41 -8.84
CA VAL A 62 14.01 -6.18 -8.25
C VAL A 62 15.11 -5.28 -7.68
N PHE A 63 16.07 -5.86 -6.96
CA PHE A 63 17.22 -5.12 -6.44
C PHE A 63 18.15 -4.61 -7.55
N LYS A 64 18.40 -5.43 -8.59
CA LYS A 64 19.12 -5.03 -9.81
C LYS A 64 18.45 -3.85 -10.52
N ALA A 65 17.14 -3.92 -10.74
CA ALA A 65 16.38 -2.84 -11.37
C ALA A 65 16.39 -1.53 -10.55
N LYS A 66 16.59 -1.63 -9.22
CA LYS A 66 16.75 -0.48 -8.32
C LYS A 66 18.18 0.04 -8.22
N GLY A 67 19.16 -0.62 -8.85
CA GLY A 67 20.58 -0.28 -8.72
C GLY A 67 21.20 -0.69 -7.38
N ASP A 68 20.49 -1.42 -6.52
CA ASP A 68 20.99 -1.92 -5.23
C ASP A 68 21.57 -3.32 -5.44
N TRP A 69 22.61 -3.46 -6.27
CA TRP A 69 23.20 -4.76 -6.59
C TRP A 69 24.72 -4.75 -6.57
N CYS A 70 25.29 -5.63 -5.75
CA CYS A 70 26.71 -5.93 -5.70
C CYS A 70 27.02 -7.00 -6.75
N ALA A 71 27.70 -6.62 -7.84
CA ALA A 71 28.06 -7.57 -8.89
C ALA A 71 29.14 -8.57 -8.45
N GLU A 72 30.10 -8.15 -7.61
CA GLU A 72 31.20 -9.02 -7.16
C GLU A 72 30.76 -10.14 -6.22
N HIS A 73 29.66 -9.93 -5.50
CA HIS A 73 29.19 -10.85 -4.46
C HIS A 73 27.75 -11.37 -4.69
N ASP A 74 27.21 -11.13 -5.89
CA ASP A 74 25.89 -11.60 -6.33
C ASP A 74 24.76 -11.42 -5.31
N ARG A 75 24.73 -10.24 -4.66
CA ARG A 75 23.70 -9.91 -3.67
C ARG A 75 23.40 -8.42 -3.65
N PRO A 76 22.27 -8.00 -3.08
CA PRO A 76 21.95 -6.59 -2.99
C PRO A 76 23.00 -5.84 -2.17
N GLU A 77 23.33 -4.61 -2.58
CA GLU A 77 24.29 -3.75 -1.87
C GLU A 77 23.87 -3.57 -0.41
N SER A 78 22.57 -3.34 -0.18
CA SER A 78 21.95 -3.26 1.16
C SER A 78 22.01 -4.56 1.99
N GLN A 79 22.49 -5.66 1.41
CA GLN A 79 22.69 -6.96 2.07
C GLN A 79 24.15 -7.42 1.96
N CYS A 80 25.04 -6.59 1.39
CA CYS A 80 26.40 -6.98 1.07
C CYS A 80 27.39 -6.65 2.19
N ALA A 81 27.41 -7.47 3.24
CA ALA A 81 28.33 -7.32 4.37
C ALA A 81 29.85 -7.39 4.04
N LEU A 82 30.22 -7.80 2.80
CA LEU A 82 31.60 -7.86 2.31
C LEU A 82 32.06 -6.49 1.79
N CYS A 83 31.17 -5.75 1.14
CA CYS A 83 31.41 -4.37 0.72
C CYS A 83 31.07 -3.37 1.85
N HIS A 84 30.08 -3.70 2.67
CA HIS A 84 29.49 -2.84 3.70
C HIS A 84 29.60 -3.50 5.09
N PRO A 85 30.78 -3.49 5.73
CA PRO A 85 31.05 -4.21 6.98
C PRO A 85 30.20 -3.72 8.16
N GLU A 86 29.60 -2.54 8.09
CA GLU A 86 28.61 -2.06 9.04
C GLU A 86 27.33 -2.91 9.07
N LEU A 87 26.99 -3.57 7.96
CA LEU A 87 25.85 -4.48 7.92
C LEU A 87 26.11 -5.72 8.79
N ALA A 88 27.35 -6.23 8.80
CA ALA A 88 27.76 -7.31 9.70
C ALA A 88 27.64 -6.93 11.17
N ARG A 89 28.01 -5.68 11.52
CA ARG A 89 27.81 -5.14 12.88
C ARG A 89 26.33 -5.05 13.28
N LYS A 90 25.43 -4.92 12.30
CA LYS A 90 23.97 -4.96 12.48
C LYS A 90 23.39 -6.39 12.40
N GLY A 91 24.25 -7.41 12.26
CA GLY A 91 23.87 -8.82 12.26
C GLY A 91 23.60 -9.42 10.88
N VAL A 92 23.83 -8.70 9.79
CA VAL A 92 23.70 -9.21 8.41
C VAL A 92 24.87 -10.13 8.06
N LYS A 93 24.59 -11.33 7.56
CA LYS A 93 25.57 -12.41 7.34
C LYS A 93 25.55 -12.92 5.89
#